data_AF-A0A1H8ZCL7-F1
#
_entry.id   AF-A0A1H8ZCL7-F1
#
_cell.length_a   1.000
_cell.length_b   1.000
_cell.length_c   1.000
_cell.angle_alpha   90.00
_cell.angle_beta   90.00
_cell.angle_gamma   90.00
#
_symmetry.space_group_name_H-M   'P 1'
#
loop_
_entity.id
_entity.type
_entity.pdbx_description
1 polymer ?
#
loop_
_entity_poly.entity_id
_entity_poly.type
_entity_poly.pdbx_seq_one_letter_code
_entity_poly.pdbx_strand_id
1 'polypeptide(L)'
;MRIKLSIIINHFAKTLFGINRAMSLLQQMKAAQLAGARYLYYKTPHAPHALHRETLANYFKNHPDHFAENIRYSFRDASQFVATFLAHHLEIGTNNAKLISDHEAVMICFNRESHHAICRKLKQLHAEECKYRFLCVQSLEEASSEHRKTVIRFLDSRLTAIN
;
A
#
# COMPACT_ATOMS: atom_id res chain seq x y z
N MET A 1 -1.93 -15.04 -13.07
CA MET A 1 -1.97 -16.21 -12.17
C MET A 1 -2.12 -15.84 -10.69
N ARG A 2 -1.62 -14.67 -10.23
CA ARG A 2 -1.65 -14.28 -8.81
C ARG A 2 -3.05 -13.94 -8.27
N ILE A 3 -3.92 -13.28 -9.06
CA ILE A 3 -5.21 -12.77 -8.53
C ILE A 3 -6.21 -13.88 -8.14
N LYS A 4 -6.50 -14.82 -9.06
CA LYS A 4 -7.48 -15.88 -8.81
C LYS A 4 -7.10 -16.80 -7.64
N LEU A 5 -5.81 -17.14 -7.54
CA LEU A 5 -5.30 -18.02 -6.48
C LEU A 5 -5.47 -17.38 -5.09
N SER A 6 -5.17 -16.09 -4.93
CA SER A 6 -5.30 -15.44 -3.62
C SER A 6 -6.75 -15.21 -3.19
N ILE A 7 -7.68 -15.08 -4.13
CA ILE A 7 -9.13 -14.97 -3.81
C ILE A 7 -9.63 -16.29 -3.23
N ILE A 8 -9.25 -17.41 -3.83
CA ILE A 8 -9.62 -18.74 -3.32
C ILE A 8 -9.02 -18.93 -1.93
N ILE A 9 -7.71 -18.69 -1.78
CA ILE A 9 -7.03 -18.79 -0.47
C ILE A 9 -7.70 -17.89 0.58
N ASN A 10 -8.06 -16.67 0.21
CA ASN A 10 -8.68 -15.74 1.15
C ASN A 10 -10.13 -16.10 1.49
N HIS A 11 -10.89 -16.61 0.52
CA HIS A 11 -12.23 -17.13 0.78
C HIS A 11 -12.16 -18.31 1.77
N PHE A 12 -11.24 -19.25 1.53
CA PHE A 12 -10.99 -20.34 2.47
C PHE A 12 -10.52 -19.83 3.84
N ALA A 13 -9.61 -18.85 3.91
CA ALA A 13 -9.15 -18.30 5.17
C ALA A 13 -10.24 -17.55 5.95
N LYS A 14 -11.12 -16.82 5.26
CA LYS A 14 -12.29 -16.16 5.85
C LYS A 14 -13.28 -17.19 6.39
N THR A 15 -13.55 -18.25 5.63
CA THR A 15 -14.50 -19.30 5.98
C THR A 15 -13.99 -20.23 7.10
N LEU A 16 -12.70 -20.61 7.09
CA LEU A 16 -12.13 -21.52 8.11
C LEU A 16 -11.73 -20.81 9.40
N PHE A 17 -11.16 -19.60 9.30
CA PHE A 17 -10.49 -18.95 10.44
C PHE A 17 -11.18 -17.66 10.89
N GLY A 18 -12.32 -17.29 10.27
CA GLY A 18 -13.03 -16.06 10.61
C GLY A 18 -12.18 -14.80 10.41
N ILE A 19 -11.13 -14.86 9.59
CA ILE A 19 -10.21 -13.75 9.36
C ILE A 19 -10.94 -12.68 8.53
N ASN A 20 -11.57 -11.74 9.23
CA ASN A 20 -12.19 -10.55 8.65
C ASN A 20 -11.19 -9.39 8.46
N ARG A 21 -9.91 -9.59 8.83
CA ARG A 21 -8.91 -8.52 8.78
C ARG A 21 -8.64 -8.14 7.33
N ALA A 22 -9.08 -6.94 6.95
CA ALA A 22 -8.73 -6.37 5.66
C ALA A 22 -7.21 -6.22 5.53
N MET A 23 -6.62 -7.04 4.68
CA MET A 23 -5.23 -6.93 4.29
C MET A 23 -5.13 -5.98 3.11
N SER A 24 -4.18 -5.04 3.16
CA SER A 24 -3.92 -4.11 2.04
C SER A 24 -3.76 -4.85 0.71
N LEU A 25 -3.15 -6.05 0.72
CA LEU A 25 -3.04 -6.93 -0.44
C LEU A 25 -4.39 -7.22 -1.11
N LEU A 26 -5.41 -7.61 -0.34
CA LEU A 26 -6.72 -7.96 -0.87
C LEU A 26 -7.43 -6.74 -1.46
N GLN A 27 -7.30 -5.60 -0.78
CA GLN A 27 -7.89 -4.34 -1.23
C GLN A 27 -7.25 -3.86 -2.54
N GLN A 28 -5.93 -4.01 -2.69
CA GLN A 28 -5.21 -3.70 -3.93
C GLN A 28 -5.63 -4.62 -5.08
N MET A 29 -5.79 -5.91 -4.80
CA MET A 29 -6.24 -6.89 -5.80
C MET A 29 -7.68 -6.62 -6.23
N LYS A 30 -8.59 -6.36 -5.28
CA LYS A 30 -10.00 -6.02 -5.58
C LYS A 30 -10.08 -4.76 -6.44
N ALA A 31 -9.34 -3.72 -6.09
CA ALA A 31 -9.23 -2.50 -6.90
C ALA A 31 -8.75 -2.78 -8.33
N ALA A 32 -7.73 -3.62 -8.49
CA ALA A 32 -7.23 -4.01 -9.81
C ALA A 32 -8.31 -4.71 -10.66
N GLN A 33 -9.05 -5.64 -10.04
CA GLN A 33 -10.13 -6.34 -10.73
C GLN A 33 -11.27 -5.42 -11.15
N LEU A 34 -11.64 -4.49 -10.27
CA LEU A 34 -12.65 -3.46 -10.55
C LEU A 34 -12.27 -2.54 -11.70
N ALA A 35 -10.97 -2.35 -11.93
CA ALA A 35 -10.41 -1.64 -13.09
C ALA A 35 -10.14 -2.55 -14.32
N GLY A 36 -10.58 -3.81 -14.30
CA GLY A 36 -10.48 -4.74 -15.43
C GLY A 36 -9.24 -5.64 -15.46
N ALA A 37 -8.35 -5.58 -14.45
CA ALA A 37 -7.17 -6.42 -14.41
C ALA A 37 -7.50 -7.88 -14.07
N ARG A 38 -7.02 -8.81 -14.91
CA ARG A 38 -7.33 -10.26 -14.77
C ARG A 38 -6.25 -11.08 -14.06
N TYR A 39 -4.98 -10.71 -14.23
CA TYR A 39 -3.86 -11.59 -13.88
C TYR A 39 -2.82 -10.99 -12.95
N LEU A 40 -2.57 -9.69 -13.08
CA LEU A 40 -1.55 -8.91 -12.38
C LEU A 40 -2.19 -7.65 -11.81
N TYR A 41 -1.63 -7.15 -10.73
CA TYR A 41 -2.00 -5.87 -10.12
C TYR A 41 -0.72 -5.07 -9.85
N TYR A 42 -0.82 -3.75 -9.89
CA TYR A 42 0.23 -2.84 -9.45
C TYR A 42 0.22 -2.75 -7.93
N LYS A 43 1.35 -3.13 -7.32
CA LYS A 43 1.51 -3.00 -5.87
C LYS A 43 1.84 -1.55 -5.53
N THR A 44 0.85 -0.85 -5.00
CA THR A 44 1.00 0.53 -4.56
C THR A 44 1.94 0.59 -3.34
N PRO A 45 3.03 1.38 -3.39
CA PRO A 45 3.94 1.54 -2.27
C PRO A 45 3.29 2.36 -1.14
N HIS A 46 3.86 2.33 0.06
CA HIS A 46 3.44 3.23 1.14
C HIS A 46 4.11 4.59 0.98
N ALA A 47 3.48 5.47 0.21
CA ALA A 47 3.92 6.83 -0.07
C ALA A 47 2.71 7.76 -0.22
N PRO A 48 2.89 9.09 -0.24
CA PRO A 48 1.83 9.99 -0.68
C PRO A 48 1.34 9.63 -2.09
N HIS A 49 0.03 9.71 -2.30
CA HIS A 49 -0.60 9.32 -3.56
C HIS A 49 -1.40 10.50 -4.12
N ALA A 50 -0.90 11.09 -5.20
CA ALA A 50 -1.66 12.06 -5.98
C ALA A 50 -2.77 11.34 -6.74
N LEU A 51 -3.98 11.89 -6.70
CA LEU A 51 -5.16 11.32 -7.34
C LEU A 51 -5.82 12.36 -8.25
N HIS A 52 -6.22 11.94 -9.45
CA HIS A 52 -7.11 12.73 -10.29
C HIS A 52 -8.54 12.51 -9.84
N ARG A 53 -9.22 13.60 -9.48
CA ARG A 53 -10.59 13.57 -8.98
C ARG A 53 -11.55 13.02 -10.03
N GLU A 54 -11.35 13.42 -11.28
CA GLU A 54 -12.18 13.07 -12.43
C GLU A 54 -12.19 11.56 -12.68
N THR A 55 -11.08 10.86 -12.43
CA THR A 55 -10.97 9.42 -12.62
C THR A 55 -11.91 8.64 -11.72
N LEU A 56 -11.95 8.98 -10.43
CA LEU A 56 -12.89 8.35 -9.48
C LEU A 56 -14.33 8.83 -9.72
N ALA A 57 -14.53 10.12 -10.03
CA ALA A 57 -15.85 10.66 -10.30
C ALA A 57 -16.52 9.96 -11.50
N ASN A 58 -15.80 9.81 -12.61
CA ASN A 58 -16.28 9.11 -13.80
C ASN A 58 -16.54 7.63 -13.52
N TYR A 59 -15.66 6.97 -12.76
CA TYR A 59 -15.85 5.57 -12.39
C TYR A 59 -17.14 5.37 -11.58
N PHE A 60 -17.34 6.15 -10.51
CA PHE A 60 -18.52 5.99 -9.66
C PHE A 60 -19.81 6.47 -10.29
N LYS A 61 -19.75 7.41 -11.25
CA LYS A 61 -20.91 7.76 -12.09
C LYS A 61 -21.41 6.57 -12.90
N ASN A 62 -20.50 5.75 -13.43
CA ASN A 62 -20.83 4.58 -14.25
C ASN A 62 -21.04 3.30 -13.41
N HIS A 63 -20.56 3.26 -12.18
CA HIS A 63 -20.65 2.12 -11.27
C HIS A 63 -21.12 2.54 -9.85
N PRO A 64 -22.32 3.13 -9.71
CA PRO A 64 -22.81 3.62 -8.43
C PRO A 64 -22.91 2.52 -7.37
N ASP A 65 -23.26 1.30 -7.77
CA ASP A 65 -23.37 0.15 -6.87
C ASP A 65 -22.03 -0.21 -6.21
N HIS A 66 -20.91 -0.05 -6.91
CA HIS A 66 -19.59 -0.31 -6.34
C HIS A 66 -19.25 0.68 -5.21
N PHE A 67 -19.72 1.92 -5.30
CA PHE A 67 -19.56 2.90 -4.23
C PHE A 67 -20.42 2.53 -3.02
N ALA A 68 -21.72 2.30 -3.25
CA ALA A 68 -22.68 1.94 -2.21
C ALA A 68 -22.25 0.67 -1.44
N GLU A 69 -21.84 -0.35 -2.17
CA GLU A 69 -21.33 -1.60 -1.61
C GLU A 69 -20.05 -1.40 -0.79
N ASN A 70 -19.16 -0.49 -1.20
CA ASN A 70 -17.92 -0.24 -0.48
C ASN A 70 -18.14 0.50 0.85
N ILE A 71 -19.16 1.36 0.94
CA ILE A 71 -19.43 2.16 2.16
C ILE A 71 -20.43 1.51 3.12
N ARG A 72 -21.07 0.39 2.75
CA ARG A 72 -22.09 -0.27 3.59
C ARG A 72 -21.56 -0.79 4.92
N TYR A 73 -20.25 -0.99 5.03
CA TYR A 73 -19.61 -1.59 6.21
C TYR A 73 -19.27 -0.49 7.23
N SER A 74 -19.75 -0.65 8.47
CA SER A 74 -19.42 0.27 9.57
C SER A 74 -17.94 0.20 9.99
N PHE A 75 -17.32 -0.97 9.81
CA PHE A 75 -15.90 -1.20 10.08
C PHE A 75 -15.22 -1.80 8.86
N ARG A 76 -13.88 -1.77 8.87
CA ARG A 76 -13.09 -2.25 7.72
C ARG A 76 -13.37 -3.72 7.43
N ASP A 77 -13.82 -4.02 6.22
CA ASP A 77 -14.12 -5.37 5.74
C ASP A 77 -13.15 -5.79 4.63
N ALA A 78 -12.81 -7.08 4.57
CA ALA A 78 -11.92 -7.63 3.56
C ALA A 78 -12.49 -7.57 2.13
N SER A 79 -13.81 -7.39 1.99
CA SER A 79 -14.49 -7.21 0.71
C SER A 79 -14.40 -5.78 0.17
N GLN A 80 -14.02 -4.80 1.00
CA GLN A 80 -13.83 -3.41 0.57
C GLN A 80 -12.59 -3.26 -0.31
N PHE A 81 -12.61 -2.26 -1.20
CA PHE A 81 -11.43 -1.73 -1.87
C PHE A 81 -11.07 -0.36 -1.31
N VAL A 82 -9.83 0.07 -1.57
CA VAL A 82 -9.37 1.44 -1.27
C VAL A 82 -9.39 2.25 -2.56
N ALA A 83 -10.03 3.41 -2.53
CA ALA A 83 -10.22 4.28 -3.70
C ALA A 83 -8.89 4.66 -4.37
N THR A 84 -7.83 4.89 -3.60
CA THR A 84 -6.48 5.15 -4.12
C THR A 84 -5.98 4.04 -5.03
N PHE A 85 -6.12 2.77 -4.62
CA PHE A 85 -5.67 1.64 -5.43
C PHE A 85 -6.52 1.49 -6.69
N LEU A 86 -7.82 1.78 -6.59
CA LEU A 86 -8.73 1.75 -7.73
C LEU A 86 -8.34 2.82 -8.74
N ALA A 87 -8.15 4.06 -8.30
CA ALA A 87 -7.71 5.17 -9.13
C ALA A 87 -6.41 4.84 -9.87
N HIS A 88 -5.39 4.33 -9.17
CA HIS A 88 -4.14 3.92 -9.82
C HIS A 88 -4.37 2.90 -10.93
N HIS A 89 -5.19 1.88 -10.71
CA HIS A 89 -5.42 0.86 -11.72
C HIS A 89 -6.29 1.36 -12.88
N LEU A 90 -7.20 2.31 -12.65
CA LEU A 90 -7.96 2.95 -13.71
C LEU A 90 -7.02 3.75 -14.62
N GLU A 91 -6.13 4.57 -14.05
CA GLU A 91 -5.15 5.35 -14.83
C GLU A 91 -4.15 4.44 -15.57
N ILE A 92 -3.73 3.33 -14.97
CA ILE A 92 -2.91 2.32 -15.65
C ILE A 92 -3.68 1.72 -16.82
N GLY A 93 -4.97 1.40 -16.62
CA GLY A 93 -5.83 0.81 -17.66
C GLY A 93 -6.12 1.75 -18.83
N THR A 94 -6.12 3.06 -18.60
CA THR A 94 -6.34 4.10 -19.63
C THR A 94 -5.04 4.66 -20.22
N ASN A 95 -3.88 4.09 -19.86
CA ASN A 95 -2.55 4.54 -20.29
C ASN A 95 -2.21 5.99 -19.87
N ASN A 96 -2.79 6.45 -18.76
CA ASN A 96 -2.52 7.75 -18.13
C ASN A 96 -1.49 7.67 -16.99
N ALA A 97 -0.91 6.49 -16.76
CA ALA A 97 0.09 6.28 -15.72
C ALA A 97 1.40 5.74 -16.31
N LYS A 98 2.52 6.28 -15.85
CA LYS A 98 3.86 5.74 -16.13
C LYS A 98 4.31 4.85 -14.98
N LEU A 99 4.52 3.58 -15.25
CA LEU A 99 5.07 2.64 -14.27
C LEU A 99 6.60 2.73 -14.26
N ILE A 100 7.17 3.01 -13.09
CA ILE A 100 8.61 3.10 -12.86
C ILE A 100 9.03 1.90 -12.00
N SER A 101 10.14 1.25 -12.38
CA SER A 101 10.65 0.05 -11.70
C SER A 101 11.32 0.35 -10.36
N ASP A 102 11.85 1.56 -10.20
CA ASP A 102 12.54 1.96 -8.97
C ASP A 102 11.57 2.40 -7.89
N HIS A 103 11.66 1.71 -6.75
CA HIS A 103 10.95 2.07 -5.55
C HIS A 103 11.68 3.20 -4.83
N GLU A 104 11.23 4.43 -5.05
CA GLU A 104 11.70 5.63 -4.34
C GLU A 104 11.03 5.76 -2.95
N ALA A 105 10.39 4.70 -2.46
CA ALA A 105 9.69 4.69 -1.18
C ALA A 105 10.12 3.48 -0.34
N VAL A 106 10.35 3.72 0.95
CA VAL A 106 10.63 2.67 1.94
C VAL A 106 9.69 2.83 3.13
N MET A 107 9.14 1.71 3.57
CA MET A 107 8.30 1.63 4.76
C MET A 107 9.00 0.74 5.78
N ILE A 108 9.06 1.15 7.04
CA ILE A 108 9.50 0.33 8.17
C ILE A 108 8.35 0.24 9.16
N CYS A 109 7.93 -0.99 9.49
CA CYS A 109 6.83 -1.23 10.41
C CYS A 109 7.27 -2.17 11.54
N PHE A 110 7.65 -1.58 12.67
CA PHE A 110 8.35 -2.30 13.74
C PHE A 110 7.54 -3.43 14.38
N ASN A 111 6.21 -3.37 14.33
CA ASN A 111 5.34 -4.38 14.93
C ASN A 111 4.83 -5.45 13.95
N ARG A 112 5.23 -5.37 12.67
CA ARG A 112 4.82 -6.34 11.64
C ARG A 112 5.98 -7.01 10.93
N GLU A 113 7.16 -6.42 11.01
CA GLU A 113 8.33 -6.89 10.27
C GLU A 113 9.30 -7.61 11.19
N SER A 114 9.96 -8.64 10.66
CA SER A 114 11.00 -9.34 11.42
C SER A 114 12.18 -8.41 11.70
N HIS A 115 12.90 -8.68 12.78
CA HIS A 115 14.13 -7.98 13.12
C HIS A 115 15.10 -7.90 11.93
N HIS A 116 15.30 -9.01 11.23
CA HIS A 116 16.16 -9.07 10.04
C HIS A 116 15.67 -8.13 8.92
N ALA A 117 14.36 -8.09 8.65
CA ALA A 117 13.80 -7.21 7.62
C ALA A 117 13.99 -5.73 7.97
N ILE A 118 13.80 -5.38 9.25
CA ILE A 118 14.03 -4.03 9.79
C ILE A 118 15.51 -3.64 9.63
N CYS A 119 16.44 -4.47 10.10
CA CYS A 119 17.88 -4.19 9.99
C CYS A 119 18.30 -3.99 8.54
N ARG A 120 17.79 -4.82 7.61
CA ARG A 120 18.08 -4.67 6.18
C ARG A 120 17.61 -3.32 5.64
N LYS A 121 16.40 -2.88 5.98
CA LYS A 121 15.86 -1.58 5.54
C LYS A 121 16.60 -0.40 6.15
N LEU A 122 17.02 -0.49 7.42
CA LEU A 122 17.84 0.53 8.05
C LEU A 122 19.22 0.65 7.39
N LYS A 123 19.84 -0.49 7.04
CA LYS A 123 21.09 -0.50 6.26
C LYS A 123 20.90 0.09 4.86
N GLN A 124 19.82 -0.27 4.17
CA GLN A 124 19.47 0.28 2.86
C GLN A 124 19.23 1.79 2.91
N LEU A 125 18.52 2.27 3.95
CA LEU A 125 18.30 3.69 4.15
C LEU A 125 19.62 4.44 4.16
N HIS A 126 20.62 3.97 4.93
CA HIS A 126 21.93 4.61 5.03
C HIS A 126 22.83 4.45 3.79
N ALA A 127 22.72 3.34 3.06
CA ALA A 127 23.54 3.10 1.87
C ALA A 127 22.99 3.77 0.60
N GLU A 128 21.66 3.92 0.51
CA GLU A 128 20.94 4.41 -0.66
C GLU A 128 20.17 5.71 -0.34
N GLU A 129 20.72 6.56 0.53
CA GLU A 129 20.04 7.76 1.08
C GLU A 129 19.47 8.70 0.01
N CYS A 130 20.12 8.81 -1.16
CA CYS A 130 19.68 9.67 -2.26
C CYS A 130 18.61 9.04 -3.15
N LYS A 131 18.37 7.72 -3.03
CA LYS A 131 17.39 6.99 -3.84
C LYS A 131 15.96 7.14 -3.32
N TYR A 132 15.79 7.20 -2.01
CA TYR A 132 14.47 7.22 -1.39
C TYR A 132 13.96 8.66 -1.25
N ARG A 133 12.82 8.94 -1.88
CA ARG A 133 12.08 10.20 -1.73
C ARG A 133 11.08 10.15 -0.56
N PHE A 134 10.57 8.95 -0.25
CA PHE A 134 9.56 8.77 0.78
C PHE A 134 9.99 7.73 1.81
N LEU A 135 9.92 8.09 3.09
CA LEU A 135 10.11 7.20 4.21
C LEU A 135 8.83 7.17 5.05
N CYS A 136 8.27 5.97 5.27
CA CYS A 136 7.18 5.75 6.21
C CYS A 136 7.69 4.91 7.39
N VAL A 137 7.55 5.42 8.60
CA VAL A 137 7.89 4.70 9.83
C VAL A 137 6.62 4.49 10.64
N GLN A 138 6.31 3.24 10.99
CA GLN A 138 5.15 2.86 11.78
C GLN A 138 5.56 2.10 13.03
N SER A 139 4.85 2.36 14.12
CA SER A 139 5.08 1.77 15.43
C SER A 139 6.49 1.99 15.97
N LEU A 140 7.02 3.21 15.82
CA LEU A 140 8.37 3.57 16.27
C LEU A 140 8.55 3.40 17.78
N GLU A 141 7.47 3.52 18.56
CA GLU A 141 7.40 3.25 19.99
C GLU A 141 7.78 1.80 20.34
N GLU A 142 7.50 0.85 19.44
CA GLU A 142 7.84 -0.56 19.57
C GLU A 142 9.27 -0.88 19.11
N ALA A 143 9.99 0.10 18.54
CA ALA A 143 11.37 -0.10 18.13
C ALA A 143 12.32 -0.24 19.32
N SER A 144 13.36 -1.08 19.16
CA SER A 144 14.49 -1.10 20.10
C SER A 144 15.10 0.29 20.24
N SER A 145 15.73 0.56 21.39
CA SER A 145 16.40 1.84 21.63
C SER A 145 17.44 2.16 20.56
N GLU A 146 18.15 1.14 20.06
CA GLU A 146 19.12 1.24 18.97
C GLU A 146 18.46 1.60 17.63
N HIS A 147 17.45 0.84 17.20
CA HIS A 147 16.77 1.10 15.92
C HIS A 147 16.11 2.48 15.90
N ARG A 148 15.50 2.88 17.03
CA ARG A 148 14.88 4.20 17.18
C ARG A 148 15.91 5.32 17.03
N LYS A 149 17.07 5.20 17.69
CA LYS A 149 18.18 6.16 17.53
C LYS A 149 18.64 6.23 16.09
N THR A 150 18.75 5.10 15.39
CA THR A 150 19.13 5.07 13.98
C THR A 150 18.13 5.80 13.09
N VAL A 151 16.82 5.55 13.26
CA VAL A 151 15.78 6.27 12.51
C VAL A 151 15.81 7.77 12.81
N ILE A 152 15.90 8.18 14.07
CA ILE A 152 15.92 9.60 14.46
C ILE A 152 17.14 10.29 13.86
N ARG A 153 18.35 9.73 13.99
CA ARG A 153 19.55 10.30 13.38
C ARG A 153 19.43 10.46 11.86
N PHE A 154 18.83 9.48 11.19
CA PHE A 154 18.57 9.58 9.75
C PHE A 154 17.59 10.73 9.44
N LEU A 155 16.52 10.90 10.22
CA LEU A 155 15.60 12.02 10.01
C LEU A 155 16.27 13.37 10.28
N ASP A 156 17.04 13.48 11.36
CA ASP A 156 17.78 14.69 11.72
C ASP A 156 18.77 15.09 10.63
N SER A 157 19.51 14.14 10.05
CA SER A 157 20.46 14.45 8.97
C SER A 157 19.78 15.01 7.72
N ARG A 158 18.50 14.70 7.49
CA ARG A 158 17.74 15.19 6.33
C ARG A 158 17.03 16.51 6.59
N LEU A 159 16.55 16.73 7.82
CA LEU A 159 15.85 17.96 8.20
C LEU A 159 16.82 19.12 8.46
N THR A 160 17.99 18.83 9.03
CA THR A 160 19.00 19.85 9.31
C THR A 160 19.71 20.34 8.05
N ALA A 161 19.75 19.53 6.98
CA ALA A 161 20.30 19.89 5.68
C ALA A 161 19.41 20.85 4.85
N ILE A 162 18.24 21.22 5.38
CA ILE A 162 17.27 22.14 4.74
C ILE A 162 17.38 23.57 5.32
N ASN A 163 18.23 23.76 6.35
CA ASN A 163 18.61 25.07 6.90
C ASN A 163 20.01 25.47 6.45
#